data_AF-A0A540MRB3-F1
#
_entry.id   AF-A0A540MRB3-F1
#
_cell.length_a   1.000
_cell.length_b   1.000
_cell.length_c   1.000
_cell.angle_alpha   90.00
_cell.angle_beta   90.00
_cell.angle_gamma   90.00
#
_symmetry.space_group_name_H-M   'P 1'
#
loop_
_entity.id
_entity.type
_entity.pdbx_description
1 polymer ?
#
loop_
_entity_poly.entity_id
_entity_poly.type
_entity_poly.pdbx_seq_one_letter_code
_entity_poly.pdbx_strand_id
1 'polypeptide(L)'
;MNNIPLYSTPDNGSHEDDAEEVPETPIPKQASGSTRYLIRPQGKKASKRKGNASKHDYAKYMEELTRHSELTLAWEMAKFEANKAKDEAKAAAVKKEFQANQREKELLRQERELVREEIMAQRDREIMNTPLEMKSPNSKYFWKSEKEDVVHSMRAREARAR
;
A
#
# COMPACT_ATOMS: atom_id res chain seq x y z
N MET A 1 2.11 17.77 -42.02
CA MET A 1 3.12 18.83 -41.89
C MET A 1 2.43 20.06 -41.34
N ASN A 2 2.74 20.45 -40.10
CA ASN A 2 2.48 21.76 -39.50
C ASN A 2 3.63 22.01 -38.53
N ASN A 3 4.32 23.14 -38.69
CA ASN A 3 5.57 23.52 -38.04
C ASN A 3 5.35 24.64 -37.00
N ILE A 4 6.47 25.02 -36.35
CA ILE A 4 6.87 26.32 -35.72
C ILE A 4 6.40 26.52 -34.21
N PRO A 5 7.16 27.27 -33.36
CA PRO A 5 8.03 26.78 -32.25
C PRO A 5 8.10 27.77 -31.04
N LEU A 6 9.19 27.70 -30.22
CA LEU A 6 9.95 28.81 -29.57
C LEU A 6 10.11 28.73 -28.02
N TYR A 7 11.39 28.67 -27.63
CA TYR A 7 12.10 29.46 -26.60
C TYR A 7 11.83 29.32 -25.09
N SER A 8 12.93 29.04 -24.36
CA SER A 8 13.63 29.97 -23.45
C SER A 8 14.04 29.37 -22.09
N THR A 9 15.36 29.27 -21.86
CA THR A 9 16.00 29.48 -20.55
C THR A 9 15.99 30.97 -20.19
N PRO A 10 15.92 31.35 -18.90
CA PRO A 10 17.14 31.67 -18.10
C PRO A 10 17.02 31.32 -16.59
N ASP A 11 18.06 30.84 -15.91
CA ASP A 11 19.07 31.59 -15.09
C ASP A 11 18.60 31.98 -13.65
N ASN A 12 19.29 31.45 -12.61
CA ASN A 12 19.98 32.22 -11.54
C ASN A 12 20.17 31.49 -10.20
N GLY A 13 21.37 31.68 -9.62
CA GLY A 13 21.70 31.57 -8.18
C GLY A 13 22.77 30.51 -7.89
N SER A 14 24.08 30.73 -8.11
CA SER A 14 25.03 31.67 -7.47
C SER A 14 25.37 31.34 -6.00
N HIS A 15 26.68 31.21 -5.75
CA HIS A 15 27.51 31.59 -4.57
C HIS A 15 28.47 30.45 -4.16
N GLU A 16 29.67 30.34 -4.75
CA GLU A 16 30.93 31.05 -4.42
C GLU A 16 31.42 30.74 -2.98
N ASP A 17 32.45 29.89 -2.91
CA ASP A 17 33.24 29.57 -1.72
C ASP A 17 34.01 30.82 -1.27
N ASP A 18 33.73 31.32 -0.05
CA ASP A 18 34.37 32.51 0.50
C ASP A 18 35.31 32.16 1.68
N ALA A 19 36.58 32.48 1.42
CA ALA A 19 37.65 32.93 2.30
C ALA A 19 38.08 32.11 3.54
N GLU A 20 39.26 31.48 3.40
CA GLU A 20 40.25 31.44 4.47
C GLU A 20 40.73 32.87 4.78
N GLU A 21 40.65 33.30 6.04
CA GLU A 21 41.44 34.44 6.53
C GLU A 21 41.80 34.25 8.01
N VAL A 22 43.06 33.83 8.25
CA VAL A 22 43.74 33.93 9.54
C VAL A 22 44.33 35.34 9.64
N PRO A 23 44.11 36.08 10.74
CA PRO A 23 44.98 37.20 11.07
C PRO A 23 45.90 36.85 12.24
N GLU A 24 47.18 36.99 11.94
CA GLU A 24 48.34 36.94 12.83
C GLU A 24 48.23 37.93 14.01
N THR A 25 48.74 37.48 15.16
CA THR A 25 49.04 38.34 16.31
C THR A 25 50.11 39.39 15.98
N PRO A 26 49.97 40.64 16.42
CA PRO A 26 51.11 41.53 16.58
C PRO A 26 51.52 41.65 18.06
N ILE A 27 52.76 41.25 18.36
CA ILE A 27 53.47 41.66 19.59
C ILE A 27 54.15 43.00 19.29
N PRO A 28 53.92 44.03 20.12
CA PRO A 28 55.03 44.85 20.63
C PRO A 28 54.75 45.33 22.06
N LYS A 29 55.67 45.82 22.90
CA LYS A 29 57.10 46.11 22.86
C LYS A 29 57.49 46.34 24.33
N GLN A 30 58.74 46.10 24.64
CA GLN A 30 59.36 46.41 25.92
C GLN A 30 59.28 47.91 26.28
N ALA A 31 58.95 48.20 27.53
CA ALA A 31 59.39 49.40 28.26
C ALA A 31 59.79 48.92 29.66
N SER A 32 61.08 48.75 29.91
CA SER A 32 62.00 49.77 30.41
C SER A 32 61.74 50.14 31.88
N GLY A 33 62.64 49.62 32.73
CA GLY A 33 63.13 50.29 33.94
C GLY A 33 62.19 50.36 35.15
N SER A 34 62.46 49.55 36.17
CA SER A 34 62.62 50.09 37.52
C SER A 34 63.29 49.09 38.45
N THR A 35 64.29 49.60 39.14
CA THR A 35 65.24 48.92 40.01
C THR A 35 64.62 48.55 41.35
N ARG A 36 65.02 47.37 41.87
CA ARG A 36 64.86 46.90 43.27
C ARG A 36 63.42 46.66 43.71
N TYR A 37 62.97 45.40 43.62
CA TYR A 37 62.74 44.48 44.75
C TYR A 37 62.52 43.07 44.15
N LEU A 38 63.25 42.04 44.62
CA LEU A 38 62.89 40.65 44.32
C LEU A 38 61.62 40.31 45.12
N ILE A 39 60.45 40.62 44.57
CA ILE A 39 59.19 40.08 45.06
C ILE A 39 59.26 38.58 44.77
N ARG A 40 59.64 37.78 45.78
CA ARG A 40 59.44 36.33 45.73
C ARG A 40 57.96 36.10 45.44
N PRO A 41 57.57 35.40 44.36
CA PRO A 41 56.19 35.00 44.23
C PRO A 41 55.90 34.04 45.38
N GLN A 42 55.15 34.51 46.38
CA GLN A 42 54.53 33.63 47.35
C GLN A 42 53.72 32.61 46.54
N GLY A 43 54.17 31.36 46.56
CA GLY A 43 53.52 30.27 45.85
C GLY A 43 52.10 30.11 46.38
N LYS A 44 51.13 30.77 45.74
CA LYS A 44 49.74 30.37 45.84
C LYS A 44 49.71 28.96 45.28
N LYS A 45 49.55 27.95 46.15
CA LYS A 45 49.25 26.61 45.69
C LYS A 45 47.95 26.71 44.92
N ALA A 46 48.03 26.74 43.59
CA ALA A 46 46.88 26.49 42.76
C ALA A 46 46.48 25.06 43.08
N SER A 47 45.50 24.90 43.96
CA SER A 47 44.80 23.64 44.12
C SER A 47 44.18 23.36 42.76
N LYS A 48 44.88 22.60 41.92
CA LYS A 48 44.29 22.03 40.72
C LYS A 48 43.19 21.13 41.23
N ARG A 49 41.94 21.61 41.25
CA ARG A 49 40.78 20.74 41.23
C ARG A 49 40.98 19.90 39.98
N LYS A 50 41.45 18.67 40.17
CA LYS A 50 41.52 17.68 39.10
C LYS A 50 40.06 17.37 38.78
N GLY A 51 39.53 18.05 37.78
CA GLY A 51 38.20 17.80 37.27
C GLY A 51 38.18 16.40 36.70
N ASN A 52 37.63 15.45 37.46
CA ASN A 52 37.36 14.10 36.99
C ASN A 52 36.06 14.14 36.14
N ALA A 53 36.08 14.78 34.97
CA ALA A 53 34.92 14.94 34.10
C ALA A 53 35.22 14.42 32.68
N SER A 54 35.62 13.15 32.56
CA SER A 54 35.87 12.59 31.21
C SER A 54 35.45 11.13 31.04
N LYS A 55 35.46 10.32 32.11
CA LYS A 55 35.03 8.92 32.02
C LYS A 55 33.51 8.75 32.14
N HIS A 56 32.87 9.54 33.00
CA HIS A 56 31.43 9.47 33.23
C HIS A 56 30.64 10.00 32.03
N ASP A 57 31.17 10.99 31.33
CA ASP A 57 30.49 11.61 30.18
C ASP A 57 30.51 10.69 28.96
N TYR A 58 31.63 10.01 28.70
CA TYR A 58 31.71 9.01 27.63
C TYR A 58 30.81 7.79 27.91
N ALA A 59 30.80 7.28 29.14
CA ALA A 59 29.93 6.16 29.50
C ALA A 59 28.45 6.52 29.31
N LYS A 60 28.04 7.73 29.72
CA LYS A 60 26.68 8.24 29.52
C LYS A 60 26.35 8.38 28.03
N TYR A 61 27.28 8.89 27.23
CA TYR A 61 27.11 8.98 25.78
C TYR A 61 26.92 7.61 25.13
N MET A 62 27.71 6.60 25.51
CA MET A 62 27.57 5.25 24.98
C MET A 62 26.24 4.60 25.39
N GLU A 63 25.76 4.84 26.61
CA GLU A 63 24.45 4.37 27.07
C GLU A 63 23.31 5.05 26.28
N GLU A 64 23.40 6.36 26.06
CA GLU A 64 22.40 7.12 25.29
C GLU A 64 22.36 6.70 23.82
N LEU A 65 23.51 6.44 23.21
CA LEU A 65 23.61 5.89 21.86
C LEU A 65 22.95 4.50 21.77
N THR A 66 23.19 3.65 22.76
CA THR A 66 22.54 2.32 22.83
C THR A 66 21.03 2.46 22.97
N ARG A 67 20.55 3.29 23.91
CA ARG A 67 19.12 3.55 24.10
C ARG A 67 18.47 4.10 22.82
N HIS A 68 19.12 5.01 22.12
CA HIS A 68 18.59 5.53 20.86
C HIS A 68 18.47 4.41 19.81
N SER A 69 19.47 3.53 19.69
CA SER A 69 19.42 2.43 18.73
C SER A 69 18.27 1.45 19.03
N GLU A 70 18.06 1.13 20.30
CA GLU A 70 16.95 0.28 20.75
C GLU A 70 15.59 0.93 20.47
N LEU A 71 15.45 2.22 20.75
CA LEU A 71 14.21 2.97 20.48
C LEU A 71 13.89 3.01 18.98
N THR A 72 14.90 3.23 18.13
CA THR A 72 14.73 3.19 16.67
C THR A 72 14.24 1.83 16.22
N LEU A 73 14.86 0.74 16.69
CA LEU A 73 14.47 -0.62 16.33
C LEU A 73 13.05 -0.94 16.80
N ALA A 74 12.70 -0.58 18.04
CA ALA A 74 11.36 -0.79 18.59
C ALA A 74 10.30 -0.05 17.77
N TRP A 75 10.60 1.17 17.32
CA TRP A 75 9.69 1.94 16.49
C TRP A 75 9.53 1.36 15.08
N GLU A 76 10.61 0.88 14.47
CA GLU A 76 10.57 0.19 13.18
C GLU A 76 9.76 -1.12 13.27
N MET A 77 9.96 -1.90 14.32
CA MET A 77 9.18 -3.11 14.59
C MET A 77 7.69 -2.79 14.76
N ALA A 78 7.34 -1.80 15.58
CA ALA A 78 5.96 -1.40 15.80
C ALA A 78 5.28 -0.94 14.49
N LYS A 79 6.01 -0.21 13.64
CA LYS A 79 5.52 0.17 12.31
C LYS A 79 5.32 -1.03 11.39
N PHE A 80 6.29 -1.95 11.37
CA PHE A 80 6.22 -3.15 10.56
C PHE A 80 5.00 -4.00 10.95
N GLU A 81 4.78 -4.23 12.25
CA GLU A 81 3.62 -4.96 12.75
C GLU A 81 2.30 -4.27 12.39
N ALA A 82 2.22 -2.95 12.57
CA ALA A 82 1.03 -2.17 12.20
C ALA A 82 0.74 -2.24 10.68
N ASN A 83 1.78 -2.20 9.85
CA ASN A 83 1.62 -2.31 8.39
C ASN A 83 1.23 -3.73 7.98
N LYS A 84 1.86 -4.75 8.58
CA LYS A 84 1.52 -6.16 8.36
C LYS A 84 0.05 -6.43 8.67
N ALA A 85 -0.45 -5.97 9.81
CA ALA A 85 -1.86 -6.12 10.18
C ALA A 85 -2.80 -5.43 9.18
N LYS A 86 -2.43 -4.23 8.69
CA LYS A 86 -3.21 -3.53 7.67
C LYS A 86 -3.24 -4.29 6.35
N ASP A 87 -2.11 -4.85 5.92
CA ASP A 87 -2.02 -5.57 4.66
C ASP A 87 -2.73 -6.93 4.72
N GLU A 88 -2.66 -7.63 5.86
CA GLU A 88 -3.49 -8.82 6.11
C GLU A 88 -4.99 -8.49 6.09
N ALA A 89 -5.40 -7.37 6.69
CA ALA A 89 -6.79 -6.92 6.65
C ALA A 89 -7.26 -6.61 5.22
N LYS A 90 -6.43 -5.95 4.41
CA LYS A 90 -6.71 -5.71 2.98
C LYS A 90 -6.82 -7.02 2.21
N ALA A 91 -5.89 -7.95 2.42
CA ALA A 91 -5.90 -9.26 1.76
C ALA A 91 -7.17 -10.05 2.11
N ALA A 92 -7.58 -10.03 3.39
CA ALA A 92 -8.81 -10.66 3.85
C ALA A 92 -10.06 -9.99 3.24
N ALA A 93 -10.08 -8.66 3.14
CA ALA A 93 -11.18 -7.93 2.52
C ALA A 93 -11.33 -8.31 1.03
N VAL A 94 -10.23 -8.30 0.27
CA VAL A 94 -10.24 -8.70 -1.16
C VAL A 94 -10.72 -10.14 -1.33
N LYS A 95 -10.25 -11.07 -0.49
CA LYS A 95 -10.69 -12.47 -0.55
C LYS A 95 -12.19 -12.60 -0.26
N LYS A 96 -12.71 -11.86 0.72
CA LYS A 96 -14.12 -11.85 1.08
C LYS A 96 -14.99 -11.29 -0.05
N GLU A 97 -14.57 -10.17 -0.65
CA GLU A 97 -15.26 -9.55 -1.79
C GLU A 97 -15.27 -10.48 -3.00
N PHE A 98 -14.13 -11.10 -3.32
CA PHE A 98 -14.05 -12.08 -4.40
C PHE A 98 -15.02 -13.25 -4.17
N GLN A 99 -15.07 -13.80 -2.95
CA GLN A 99 -16.02 -14.87 -2.63
C GLN A 99 -17.48 -14.42 -2.73
N ALA A 100 -17.81 -13.21 -2.28
CA ALA A 100 -19.15 -12.65 -2.40
C ALA A 100 -19.56 -12.51 -3.87
N ASN A 101 -18.67 -11.98 -4.71
CA ASN A 101 -18.89 -11.82 -6.15
C ASN A 101 -19.11 -13.18 -6.85
N GLN A 102 -18.34 -14.21 -6.48
CA GLN A 102 -18.56 -15.56 -7.03
C GLN A 102 -19.92 -16.14 -6.64
N ARG A 103 -20.36 -15.93 -5.39
CA ARG A 103 -21.70 -16.35 -4.95
C ARG A 103 -22.81 -15.61 -5.70
N GLU A 104 -22.66 -14.31 -5.87
CA GLU A 104 -23.63 -13.48 -6.62
C GLU A 104 -23.73 -13.94 -8.09
N LYS A 105 -22.60 -14.21 -8.75
CA LYS A 105 -22.58 -14.75 -10.11
C LYS A 105 -23.26 -16.10 -10.22
N GLU A 106 -23.06 -16.98 -9.22
CA GLU A 106 -23.71 -18.28 -9.18
C GLU A 106 -25.23 -18.14 -9.04
N LEU A 107 -25.70 -17.26 -8.15
CA LEU A 107 -27.13 -16.97 -8.00
C LEU A 107 -27.74 -16.43 -9.30
N LEU A 108 -27.06 -15.47 -9.94
CA LEU A 108 -27.51 -14.94 -11.24
C LEU A 108 -27.51 -16.01 -12.34
N ARG A 109 -26.59 -16.97 -12.30
CA ARG A 109 -26.59 -18.11 -13.24
C ARG A 109 -27.82 -18.99 -13.00
N GLN A 110 -28.10 -19.32 -11.75
CA GLN A 110 -29.27 -20.12 -11.37
C GLN A 110 -30.58 -19.42 -11.74
N GLU A 111 -30.73 -18.13 -11.46
CA GLU A 111 -31.91 -17.36 -11.86
C GLU A 111 -32.11 -17.37 -13.38
N ARG A 112 -31.04 -17.17 -14.16
CA ARG A 112 -31.11 -17.25 -15.63
C ARG A 112 -31.48 -18.64 -16.12
N GLU A 113 -31.02 -19.68 -15.44
CA GLU A 113 -31.35 -21.06 -15.76
C GLU A 113 -32.82 -21.35 -15.48
N LEU A 114 -33.34 -20.95 -14.32
CA LEU A 114 -34.76 -21.06 -13.97
C LEU A 114 -35.65 -20.32 -14.98
N VAL A 115 -35.27 -19.11 -15.38
CA VAL A 115 -36.01 -18.35 -16.41
C VAL A 115 -36.01 -19.09 -17.75
N ARG A 116 -34.88 -19.68 -18.17
CA ARG A 116 -34.82 -20.47 -19.40
C ARG A 116 -35.69 -21.73 -19.30
N GLU A 117 -35.66 -22.40 -18.16
CA GLU A 117 -36.49 -23.58 -17.91
C GLU A 117 -37.98 -23.23 -17.95
N GLU A 118 -38.40 -22.12 -17.35
CA GLU A 118 -39.81 -21.68 -17.40
C GLU A 118 -40.22 -21.32 -18.84
N ILE A 119 -39.35 -20.65 -19.62
CA ILE A 119 -39.62 -20.37 -21.04
C ILE A 119 -39.81 -21.67 -21.83
N MET A 120 -38.96 -22.67 -21.63
CA MET A 120 -39.12 -23.97 -22.28
C MET A 120 -40.40 -24.66 -21.83
N ALA A 121 -40.70 -24.68 -20.52
CA ALA A 121 -41.91 -25.27 -19.98
C ALA A 121 -43.18 -24.59 -20.53
N GLN A 122 -43.16 -23.27 -20.71
CA GLN A 122 -44.25 -22.53 -21.30
C GLN A 122 -44.46 -22.91 -22.78
N ARG A 123 -43.38 -23.00 -23.56
CA ARG A 123 -43.45 -23.48 -24.95
C ARG A 123 -43.98 -24.91 -25.03
N ASP A 124 -43.52 -25.79 -24.14
CA ASP A 124 -44.01 -27.17 -24.06
C ASP A 124 -45.51 -27.22 -23.78
N ARG A 125 -46.00 -26.38 -22.83
CA ARG A 125 -47.44 -26.24 -22.56
C ARG A 125 -48.21 -25.77 -23.79
N GLU A 126 -47.69 -24.79 -24.53
CA GLU A 126 -48.32 -24.30 -25.76
C GLU A 126 -48.43 -25.39 -26.84
N ILE A 127 -47.35 -26.14 -27.06
CA ILE A 127 -47.33 -27.28 -28.00
C ILE A 127 -48.36 -28.34 -27.55
N MET A 128 -48.34 -28.73 -26.28
CA MET A 128 -49.24 -29.74 -25.73
C MET A 128 -50.71 -29.31 -25.79
N ASN A 129 -51.00 -28.03 -25.59
CA ASN A 129 -52.37 -27.48 -25.62
C ASN A 129 -52.86 -27.14 -27.04
N THR A 130 -52.02 -27.28 -28.05
CA THR A 130 -52.41 -26.95 -29.42
C THR A 130 -53.53 -27.88 -29.93
N PRO A 131 -54.71 -27.35 -30.35
CA PRO A 131 -55.83 -28.16 -30.82
C PRO A 131 -55.54 -28.77 -32.19
N LEU A 132 -56.05 -29.99 -32.43
CA LEU A 132 -55.79 -30.76 -33.66
C LEU A 132 -57.02 -30.91 -34.56
N GLU A 133 -58.20 -30.50 -34.10
CA GLU A 133 -59.48 -30.78 -34.74
C GLU A 133 -59.69 -29.97 -36.03
N MET A 134 -59.22 -28.71 -36.04
CA MET A 134 -59.35 -27.80 -37.19
C MET A 134 -58.14 -27.82 -38.13
N LYS A 135 -57.24 -28.81 -37.99
CA LYS A 135 -55.98 -28.87 -38.74
C LYS A 135 -56.06 -29.82 -39.92
N SER A 136 -55.36 -29.48 -41.00
CA SER A 136 -55.20 -30.38 -42.16
C SER A 136 -54.53 -31.69 -41.73
N PRO A 137 -54.77 -32.82 -42.44
CA PRO A 137 -54.17 -34.10 -42.07
C PRO A 137 -52.64 -34.03 -41.91
N ASN A 138 -51.94 -33.35 -42.82
CA ASN A 138 -50.48 -33.18 -42.75
C ASN A 138 -50.05 -32.40 -41.50
N SER A 139 -50.73 -31.29 -41.20
CA SER A 139 -50.46 -30.50 -39.98
C SER A 139 -50.75 -31.32 -38.72
N LYS A 140 -51.81 -32.14 -38.72
CA LYS A 140 -52.16 -33.01 -37.61
C LYS A 140 -51.07 -34.04 -37.31
N TYR A 141 -50.40 -34.59 -38.32
CA TYR A 141 -49.24 -35.46 -38.13
C TYR A 141 -48.05 -34.71 -37.53
N PHE A 142 -47.71 -33.54 -38.09
CA PHE A 142 -46.63 -32.69 -37.56
C PHE A 142 -46.81 -32.39 -36.07
N TRP A 143 -48.00 -31.91 -35.67
CA TRP A 143 -48.26 -31.54 -34.27
C TRP A 143 -48.36 -32.76 -33.34
N LYS A 144 -48.67 -33.96 -33.83
CA LYS A 144 -48.59 -35.18 -33.02
C LYS A 144 -47.12 -35.52 -32.72
N SER A 145 -46.25 -35.47 -33.72
CA SER A 145 -44.81 -35.68 -33.54
C SER A 145 -44.21 -34.69 -32.56
N GLU A 146 -44.52 -33.39 -32.68
CA GLU A 146 -44.03 -32.37 -31.75
C GLU A 146 -44.48 -32.62 -30.30
N LYS A 147 -45.73 -33.06 -30.09
CA LYS A 147 -46.19 -33.43 -28.74
C LYS A 147 -45.44 -34.64 -28.18
N GLU A 148 -45.12 -35.63 -29.01
CA GLU A 148 -44.32 -36.78 -28.61
C GLU A 148 -42.88 -36.37 -28.24
N ASP A 149 -42.26 -35.52 -29.06
CA ASP A 149 -40.91 -34.99 -28.82
C ASP A 149 -40.84 -34.19 -27.51
N VAL A 150 -41.85 -33.38 -27.20
CA VAL A 150 -41.96 -32.68 -25.91
C VAL A 150 -41.97 -33.66 -24.74
N VAL A 151 -42.78 -34.73 -24.81
CA VAL A 151 -42.84 -35.76 -23.75
C VAL A 151 -41.49 -36.46 -23.56
N HIS A 152 -40.80 -36.80 -24.65
CA HIS A 152 -39.47 -37.38 -24.59
C HIS A 152 -38.45 -36.43 -23.95
N SER A 153 -38.46 -35.16 -24.35
CA SER A 153 -37.59 -34.11 -23.80
C SER A 153 -37.85 -33.85 -22.32
N MET A 154 -39.13 -33.81 -21.89
CA MET A 154 -39.50 -33.67 -20.48
C MET A 154 -38.98 -34.85 -19.65
N ARG A 155 -39.22 -36.09 -20.10
CA ARG A 155 -38.73 -37.29 -19.41
C ARG A 155 -37.20 -37.32 -19.30
N ALA A 156 -36.50 -36.90 -20.35
CA ALA A 156 -35.05 -36.81 -20.34
C ALA A 156 -34.53 -35.75 -19.35
N ARG A 157 -35.23 -34.61 -19.21
CA ARG A 157 -34.92 -33.58 -18.20
C ARG A 157 -35.18 -34.09 -16.78
N GLU A 158 -36.33 -34.72 -16.53
CA GLU A 158 -36.64 -35.34 -15.23
C GLU A 158 -35.61 -36.39 -14.81
N ALA A 159 -35.12 -37.19 -15.76
CA ALA A 159 -34.08 -38.18 -15.49
C ALA A 159 -32.72 -37.56 -15.12
N ARG A 160 -32.41 -36.35 -15.58
CA ARG A 160 -31.19 -35.61 -15.22
C ARG A 160 -31.30 -34.90 -13.87
N ALA A 161 -32.51 -34.63 -13.40
CA ALA A 161 -32.79 -33.93 -12.15
C ALA A 161 -32.88 -34.86 -10.93
N ARG A 162 -32.86 -36.18 -11.13
CA ARG A 162 -32.85 -37.21 -10.08
C ARG A 162 -31.43 -37.69 -9.80
#